data_AF-A0A955YR51-F1
#
_entry.id   AF-A0A955YR51-F1
#
_cell.length_a   1.000
_cell.length_b   1.000
_cell.length_c   1.000
_cell.angle_alpha   90.00
_cell.angle_beta   90.00
_cell.angle_gamma   90.00
#
_symmetry.space_group_name_H-M   'P 1'
#
loop_
_entity.id
_entity.type
_entity.pdbx_description
1 polymer ?
#
loop_
_entity_poly.entity_id
_entity_poly.type
_entity_poly.pdbx_seq_one_letter_code
_entity_poly.pdbx_strand_id
1 'polypeptide(L)'
;MDQPNADLDHLMSRVACGEVRLVRSLLARSAREHLDALRDELERQLRTLPVPLHHSHPLTRERSSLMTLRDTIDACLGMPEALLREARERWLAGGSHVEYLRLLVQNGHSARAVSMAIALLDANEQRDRQELETLLAEVSLAPSGWARAVTAFAQDPSELSWRRLQRFTPCEVYQERVRYTLRILMQLGVTAEVVFHFATLDGATPEAIGMAEEGLVSARVVEERSLRSDTEGRVLWLGLAARAACVAGDHLGTIRLLRAAYAASRGSCYDPARDLAFVRDHADACLRALLRNAGFPMH
;
A
#
# COMPACT_ATOMS: atom_id res chain seq x y z
N MET A 1 -31.09 3.90 -37.89
CA MET A 1 -31.84 3.09 -36.92
C MET A 1 -31.60 3.73 -35.58
N ASP A 2 -32.56 4.51 -35.10
CA ASP A 2 -32.48 5.17 -33.79
C ASP A 2 -32.65 4.11 -32.71
N GLN A 3 -31.62 3.92 -31.86
CA GLN A 3 -31.79 3.14 -30.65
C GLN A 3 -32.64 3.95 -29.66
N PRO A 4 -33.59 3.32 -28.96
CA PRO A 4 -34.36 4.02 -27.93
C PRO A 4 -33.40 4.44 -26.82
N ASN A 5 -33.21 5.75 -26.63
CA ASN A 5 -32.54 6.28 -25.45
C ASN A 5 -33.35 5.83 -24.23
N ALA A 6 -32.76 5.00 -23.38
CA ALA A 6 -33.40 4.51 -22.17
C ALA A 6 -33.51 5.66 -21.17
N ASP A 7 -34.74 5.97 -20.75
CA ASP A 7 -35.01 6.99 -19.73
C ASP A 7 -34.56 6.51 -18.33
N LEU A 8 -34.29 7.45 -17.43
CA LEU A 8 -33.75 7.20 -16.09
C LEU A 8 -34.61 6.22 -15.29
N ASP A 9 -35.93 6.36 -15.33
CA ASP A 9 -36.88 5.47 -14.63
C ASP A 9 -36.79 4.03 -15.13
N HIS A 10 -36.58 3.85 -16.43
CA HIS A 10 -36.39 2.53 -17.02
C HIS A 10 -35.09 1.88 -16.54
N LEU A 11 -34.01 2.66 -16.49
CA LEU A 11 -32.71 2.20 -16.01
C LEU A 11 -32.74 1.88 -14.52
N MET A 12 -33.38 2.72 -13.70
CA MET A 12 -33.55 2.50 -12.26
C MET A 12 -34.34 1.23 -11.96
N SER A 13 -35.44 0.98 -12.69
CA SER A 13 -36.25 -0.23 -12.53
C SER A 13 -35.40 -1.49 -12.75
N ARG A 14 -34.58 -1.49 -13.81
CA ARG A 14 -33.67 -2.61 -14.09
C ARG A 14 -32.59 -2.80 -13.04
N VAL A 15 -31.98 -1.71 -12.55
CA VAL A 15 -30.99 -1.79 -11.45
C VAL A 15 -31.64 -2.33 -10.17
N ALA A 16 -32.87 -1.92 -9.85
CA ALA A 16 -33.61 -2.43 -8.69
C ALA A 16 -33.91 -3.94 -8.80
N CYS A 17 -34.06 -4.46 -10.03
CA CYS A 17 -34.20 -5.89 -10.31
C CYS A 17 -32.85 -6.64 -10.36
N GLY A 18 -31.71 -5.96 -10.14
CA GLY A 18 -30.37 -6.56 -10.19
C GLY A 18 -29.79 -6.70 -11.60
N GLU A 19 -30.41 -6.13 -12.64
CA GLU A 19 -29.99 -6.27 -14.04
C GLU A 19 -28.82 -5.34 -14.44
N VAL A 20 -27.86 -5.11 -13.54
CA VAL A 20 -26.78 -4.11 -13.72
C VAL A 20 -25.95 -4.37 -14.99
N ARG A 21 -25.69 -5.63 -15.33
CA ARG A 21 -24.95 -5.99 -16.57
C ARG A 21 -25.67 -5.57 -17.85
N LEU A 22 -26.99 -5.67 -17.85
CA LEU A 22 -27.82 -5.29 -19.00
C LEU A 22 -27.90 -3.78 -19.12
N VAL A 23 -28.13 -3.08 -18.00
CA VAL A 23 -28.09 -1.62 -17.92
C VAL A 23 -26.76 -1.08 -18.46
N ARG A 24 -25.64 -1.67 -18.03
CA ARG A 24 -24.32 -1.30 -18.53
C ARG A 24 -24.16 -1.53 -20.04
N SER A 25 -24.66 -2.65 -20.56
CA SER A 25 -24.59 -2.95 -21.99
C SER A 25 -25.39 -1.97 -22.85
N LEU A 26 -26.49 -1.44 -22.30
CA LEU A 26 -27.28 -0.38 -22.91
C LEU A 26 -26.50 0.94 -22.89
N LEU A 27 -26.00 1.35 -21.73
CA LEU A 27 -25.29 2.61 -21.54
C LEU A 27 -23.95 2.67 -22.29
N ALA A 28 -23.24 1.55 -22.44
CA ALA A 28 -21.98 1.48 -23.19
C ALA A 28 -22.13 1.81 -24.68
N ARG A 29 -23.35 1.80 -25.21
CA ARG A 29 -23.67 2.14 -26.61
C ARG A 29 -24.24 3.55 -26.76
N SER A 30 -24.49 4.23 -25.64
CA SER A 30 -25.06 5.58 -25.63
C SER A 30 -23.99 6.63 -25.96
N ALA A 31 -24.44 7.74 -26.57
CA ALA A 31 -23.59 8.90 -26.80
C ALA A 31 -23.17 9.55 -25.47
N ARG A 32 -21.98 10.15 -25.43
CA ARG A 32 -21.43 10.76 -24.22
C ARG A 32 -22.33 11.86 -23.67
N GLU A 33 -22.91 12.68 -24.55
CA GLU A 33 -23.83 13.76 -24.16
C GLU A 33 -25.08 13.23 -23.46
N HIS A 34 -25.56 12.06 -23.86
CA HIS A 34 -26.69 11.40 -23.21
C HIS A 34 -26.32 10.86 -21.82
N LEU A 35 -25.12 10.27 -21.69
CA LEU A 35 -24.61 9.79 -20.40
C LEU A 35 -24.38 10.94 -19.41
N ASP A 36 -23.83 12.07 -19.88
CA ASP A 36 -23.65 13.27 -19.06
C ASP A 36 -25.01 13.83 -18.58
N ALA A 37 -26.01 13.91 -19.47
CA ALA A 37 -27.36 14.34 -19.11
C ALA A 37 -28.04 13.41 -18.09
N LEU A 38 -27.91 12.10 -18.26
CA LEU A 38 -28.43 11.11 -17.31
C LEU A 38 -27.74 11.22 -15.94
N ARG A 39 -26.42 11.45 -15.94
CA ARG A 39 -25.63 11.64 -14.71
C ARG A 39 -26.10 12.88 -13.95
N ASP A 40 -26.33 13.99 -14.63
CA ASP A 40 -26.81 15.24 -14.02
C ASP A 40 -28.23 15.11 -13.43
N GLU A 41 -29.14 14.42 -14.13
CA GLU A 41 -30.48 14.11 -13.61
C GLU A 41 -30.38 13.22 -12.36
N LEU A 42 -29.55 12.19 -12.42
CA LEU A 42 -29.36 11.26 -11.30
C LEU A 42 -28.75 11.98 -10.08
N GLU A 43 -27.74 12.83 -10.28
CA GLU A 43 -27.16 13.65 -9.21
C GLU A 43 -28.20 14.57 -8.57
N ARG A 44 -29.11 15.17 -9.36
CA ARG A 44 -30.21 15.97 -8.83
C ARG A 44 -31.13 15.12 -7.96
N GLN A 45 -31.55 13.94 -8.43
CA GLN A 45 -32.40 13.04 -7.64
C GLN A 45 -31.73 12.59 -6.33
N LEU A 46 -30.44 12.21 -6.37
CA LEU A 46 -29.68 11.83 -5.17
C LEU A 46 -29.59 12.95 -4.12
N ARG A 47 -29.55 14.22 -4.54
CA ARG A 47 -29.54 15.39 -3.64
C ARG A 47 -30.90 15.65 -2.98
N THR A 48 -32.00 15.21 -3.59
CA THR A 48 -33.35 15.34 -3.00
C THR A 48 -33.63 14.31 -1.91
N LEU A 49 -32.89 13.20 -1.90
CA LEU A 49 -33.05 12.15 -0.88
C LEU A 49 -32.36 12.56 0.43
N PRO A 50 -33.02 12.39 1.59
CA PRO A 50 -32.47 12.79 2.88
C PRO A 50 -31.22 11.97 3.23
N VAL A 51 -30.26 12.60 3.93
CA VAL A 51 -29.04 11.97 4.44
C VAL A 51 -28.85 12.41 5.90
N PRO A 52 -28.66 11.49 6.87
CA PRO A 52 -28.50 10.04 6.72
C PRO A 52 -29.83 9.27 6.59
N LEU A 53 -29.82 8.15 5.85
CA LEU A 53 -30.93 7.17 5.84
C LEU A 53 -30.58 6.01 6.78
N HIS A 54 -31.47 5.70 7.73
CA HIS A 54 -31.40 4.43 8.46
C HIS A 54 -31.75 3.25 7.56
N HIS A 55 -31.22 2.07 7.85
CA HIS A 55 -31.29 0.88 7.00
C HIS A 55 -32.73 0.39 6.74
N SER A 56 -33.66 0.73 7.64
CA SER A 56 -35.08 0.42 7.56
C SER A 56 -35.91 1.48 6.82
N HIS A 57 -35.31 2.60 6.41
CA HIS A 57 -36.02 3.68 5.74
C HIS A 57 -36.46 3.23 4.33
N PRO A 58 -37.71 3.50 3.91
CA PRO A 58 -38.24 3.02 2.62
C PRO A 58 -37.41 3.51 1.41
N LEU A 59 -36.85 4.71 1.50
CA LEU A 59 -35.99 5.29 0.45
C LEU A 59 -34.57 4.70 0.38
N THR A 60 -34.19 3.80 1.28
CA THR A 60 -32.84 3.20 1.29
C THR A 60 -32.56 2.39 0.03
N ARG A 61 -33.56 1.62 -0.44
CA ARG A 61 -33.43 0.85 -1.69
C ARG A 61 -33.31 1.74 -2.91
N GLU A 62 -34.13 2.78 -2.97
CA GLU A 62 -34.10 3.77 -4.05
C GLU A 62 -32.75 4.48 -4.11
N ARG A 63 -32.25 4.97 -2.97
CA ARG A 63 -30.92 5.57 -2.87
C ARG A 63 -29.82 4.61 -3.32
N SER A 64 -29.89 3.35 -2.90
CA SER A 64 -28.92 2.32 -3.31
C SER A 64 -28.95 2.11 -4.83
N SER A 65 -30.12 1.97 -5.44
CA SER A 65 -30.28 1.81 -6.89
C SER A 65 -29.74 3.02 -7.66
N LEU A 66 -30.03 4.23 -7.20
CA LEU A 66 -29.48 5.47 -7.77
C LEU A 66 -27.96 5.49 -7.68
N MET A 67 -27.37 5.15 -6.53
CA MET A 67 -25.90 5.10 -6.40
C MET A 67 -25.28 4.05 -7.33
N THR A 68 -25.88 2.85 -7.44
CA THR A 68 -25.43 1.81 -8.38
C THR A 68 -25.54 2.26 -9.84
N LEU A 69 -26.61 2.95 -10.22
CA LEU A 69 -26.78 3.48 -11.57
C LEU A 69 -25.78 4.61 -11.86
N ARG A 70 -25.54 5.51 -10.91
CA ARG A 70 -24.49 6.54 -11.01
C ARG A 70 -23.14 5.91 -11.28
N ASP A 71 -22.77 4.91 -10.49
CA ASP A 71 -21.50 4.22 -10.61
C ASP A 71 -21.38 3.52 -11.98
N THR A 72 -22.48 3.01 -12.53
CA THR A 72 -22.52 2.40 -13.86
C THR A 72 -22.33 3.46 -14.96
N ILE A 73 -22.97 4.62 -14.85
CA ILE A 73 -22.81 5.73 -15.78
C ILE A 73 -21.39 6.29 -15.70
N ASP A 74 -20.87 6.51 -14.50
CA ASP A 74 -19.50 6.97 -14.25
C ASP A 74 -18.48 6.02 -14.90
N ALA A 75 -18.69 4.70 -14.80
CA ALA A 75 -17.84 3.72 -15.48
C ALA A 75 -17.92 3.83 -17.01
N CYS A 76 -19.13 4.02 -17.58
CA CYS A 76 -19.30 4.25 -19.02
C CYS A 76 -18.67 5.56 -19.50
N LEU A 77 -18.65 6.60 -18.66
CA LEU A 77 -17.97 7.87 -18.92
C LEU A 77 -16.45 7.81 -18.73
N GLY A 78 -15.93 6.68 -18.25
CA GLY A 78 -14.50 6.50 -17.98
C GLY A 78 -14.02 7.26 -16.75
N MET A 79 -14.90 7.51 -15.77
CA MET A 79 -14.53 8.18 -14.53
C MET A 79 -13.57 7.30 -13.71
N PRO A 80 -12.41 7.84 -13.27
CA PRO A 80 -11.36 7.10 -12.57
C PRO A 80 -11.85 6.18 -11.44
N GLU A 81 -12.66 6.71 -10.52
CA GLU A 81 -13.09 5.97 -9.32
C GLU A 81 -13.99 4.77 -9.65
N ALA A 82 -14.89 4.93 -10.62
CA ALA A 82 -15.80 3.86 -11.05
C ALA A 82 -15.03 2.76 -11.80
N LEU A 83 -14.12 3.14 -12.71
CA LEU A 83 -13.24 2.21 -13.40
C LEU A 83 -12.38 1.39 -12.41
N LEU A 84 -11.79 2.06 -11.41
CA LEU A 84 -10.96 1.41 -10.39
C LEU A 84 -11.77 0.45 -9.51
N ARG A 85 -13.01 0.81 -9.15
CA ARG A 85 -13.90 -0.05 -8.35
C ARG A 85 -14.25 -1.32 -9.11
N GLU A 86 -14.67 -1.19 -10.36
CA GLU A 86 -15.02 -2.33 -11.20
C GLU A 86 -13.81 -3.24 -11.47
N ALA A 87 -12.65 -2.65 -11.80
CA ALA A 87 -11.43 -3.41 -12.00
C ALA A 87 -11.01 -4.16 -10.73
N ARG A 88 -11.21 -3.55 -9.55
CA ARG A 88 -10.99 -4.22 -8.26
C ARG A 88 -11.93 -5.40 -8.06
N GLU A 89 -13.22 -5.25 -8.37
CA GLU A 89 -14.19 -6.36 -8.26
C GLU A 89 -13.82 -7.52 -9.20
N ARG A 90 -13.46 -7.22 -10.45
CA ARG A 90 -12.95 -8.23 -11.40
C ARG A 90 -11.69 -8.93 -10.88
N TRP A 91 -10.76 -8.15 -10.33
CA TRP A 91 -9.53 -8.68 -9.74
C TRP A 91 -9.81 -9.60 -8.54
N LEU A 92 -10.67 -9.18 -7.60
CA LEU A 92 -11.09 -10.00 -6.46
C LEU A 92 -11.83 -11.28 -6.87
N ALA A 93 -12.46 -11.30 -8.04
CA ALA A 93 -13.06 -12.48 -8.64
C ALA A 93 -12.05 -13.39 -9.39
N GLY A 94 -10.74 -13.15 -9.28
CA GLY A 94 -9.68 -13.94 -9.92
C GLY A 94 -9.22 -13.41 -11.28
N GLY A 95 -9.54 -12.17 -11.61
CA GLY A 95 -9.04 -11.46 -12.81
C GLY A 95 -7.53 -11.19 -12.78
N SER A 96 -7.00 -10.64 -13.86
CA SER A 96 -5.56 -10.32 -14.00
C SER A 96 -5.10 -9.31 -12.95
N HIS A 97 -3.94 -9.56 -12.33
CA HIS A 97 -3.32 -8.63 -11.40
C HIS A 97 -2.83 -7.40 -12.16
N VAL A 98 -2.15 -7.62 -13.29
CA VAL A 98 -1.50 -6.58 -14.09
C VAL A 98 -2.52 -5.58 -14.64
N GLU A 99 -3.69 -6.04 -15.10
CA GLU A 99 -4.75 -5.13 -15.56
C GLU A 99 -5.16 -4.12 -14.46
N TYR A 100 -5.40 -4.62 -13.25
CA TYR A 100 -5.82 -3.77 -12.14
C TYR A 100 -4.72 -2.79 -11.74
N LEU A 101 -3.47 -3.27 -11.65
CA LEU A 101 -2.34 -2.42 -11.27
C LEU A 101 -2.00 -1.37 -12.33
N ARG A 102 -2.12 -1.68 -13.63
CA ARG A 102 -1.96 -0.69 -14.71
C ARG A 102 -3.02 0.40 -14.61
N LEU A 103 -4.26 0.04 -14.29
CA LEU A 103 -5.32 1.03 -14.10
C LEU A 103 -5.06 1.93 -12.88
N LEU A 104 -4.52 1.39 -11.79
CA LEU A 104 -4.08 2.21 -10.64
C LEU A 104 -3.03 3.24 -11.07
N VAL A 105 -2.02 2.83 -11.82
CA VAL A 105 -0.96 3.73 -12.32
C VAL A 105 -1.55 4.83 -13.20
N GLN A 106 -2.40 4.47 -14.16
CA GLN A 106 -3.04 5.42 -15.07
C GLN A 106 -3.89 6.48 -14.35
N ASN A 107 -4.40 6.16 -13.16
CA ASN A 107 -5.22 7.05 -12.34
C ASN A 107 -4.44 7.67 -11.16
N GLY A 108 -3.11 7.70 -11.21
CA GLY A 108 -2.26 8.40 -10.24
C GLY A 108 -1.99 7.66 -8.94
N HIS A 109 -2.27 6.35 -8.87
CA HIS A 109 -2.06 5.52 -7.68
C HIS A 109 -0.80 4.62 -7.80
N SER A 110 0.29 5.15 -8.36
CA SER A 110 1.55 4.43 -8.61
C SER A 110 2.16 3.78 -7.37
N ALA A 111 2.24 4.51 -6.24
CA ALA A 111 2.76 3.98 -4.97
C ALA A 111 2.02 2.71 -4.51
N ARG A 112 0.68 2.72 -4.64
CA ARG A 112 -0.17 1.59 -4.31
C ARG A 112 0.05 0.44 -5.28
N ALA A 113 0.14 0.72 -6.58
CA ALA A 113 0.39 -0.28 -7.60
C ALA A 113 1.73 -0.99 -7.39
N VAL A 114 2.81 -0.24 -7.11
CA VAL A 114 4.14 -0.79 -6.79
C VAL A 114 4.09 -1.66 -5.54
N SER A 115 3.46 -1.18 -4.47
CA SER A 115 3.32 -1.93 -3.23
C SER A 115 2.63 -3.28 -3.44
N MET A 116 1.53 -3.27 -4.21
CA MET A 116 0.78 -4.49 -4.52
C MET A 116 1.57 -5.42 -5.45
N ALA A 117 2.21 -4.91 -6.51
CA ALA A 117 3.04 -5.72 -7.39
C ALA A 117 4.16 -6.44 -6.63
N ILE A 118 4.83 -5.76 -5.71
CA ILE A 118 5.87 -6.35 -4.85
C ILE A 118 5.28 -7.46 -3.96
N ALA A 119 4.16 -7.20 -3.29
CA ALA A 119 3.51 -8.19 -2.44
C ALA A 119 3.09 -9.46 -3.21
N LEU A 120 2.58 -9.30 -4.44
CA LEU A 120 2.22 -10.43 -5.30
C LEU A 120 3.46 -11.24 -5.74
N LEU A 121 4.56 -10.56 -6.07
CA LEU A 121 5.82 -11.22 -6.39
C LEU A 121 6.43 -11.94 -5.17
N ASP A 122 6.26 -11.41 -3.96
CA ASP A 122 6.72 -12.03 -2.70
C ASP A 122 5.87 -13.21 -2.26
N ALA A 123 4.57 -13.16 -2.54
CA ALA A 123 3.68 -14.32 -2.44
C ALA A 123 4.02 -15.43 -3.46
N ASN A 124 5.02 -15.19 -4.33
CA ASN A 124 5.55 -16.10 -5.32
C ASN A 124 4.48 -16.53 -6.36
N GLU A 125 3.58 -15.62 -6.70
CA GLU A 125 2.58 -15.83 -7.74
C GLU A 125 3.26 -15.96 -9.12
N GLN A 126 3.17 -17.15 -9.71
CA GLN A 126 3.85 -17.45 -10.99
C GLN A 126 3.10 -16.90 -12.21
N ARG A 127 1.77 -16.74 -12.10
CA ARG A 127 0.88 -16.46 -13.25
C ARG A 127 1.26 -15.19 -14.01
N ASP A 128 1.56 -14.12 -13.29
CA ASP A 128 1.76 -12.77 -13.86
C ASP A 128 3.18 -12.24 -13.60
N ARG A 129 4.14 -13.08 -13.17
CA ARG A 129 5.44 -12.63 -12.64
C ARG A 129 6.20 -11.69 -13.58
N GLN A 130 6.38 -12.09 -14.84
CA GLN A 130 7.16 -11.30 -15.81
C GLN A 130 6.46 -9.96 -16.14
N GLU A 131 5.13 -9.96 -16.19
CA GLU A 131 4.36 -8.74 -16.43
C GLU A 131 4.38 -7.80 -15.22
N LEU A 132 4.36 -8.34 -14.00
CA LEU A 132 4.53 -7.56 -12.76
C LEU A 132 5.92 -6.95 -12.67
N GLU A 133 6.97 -7.69 -13.02
CA GLU A 133 8.34 -7.17 -13.08
C GLU A 133 8.48 -6.06 -14.14
N THR A 134 7.84 -6.24 -15.30
CA THR A 134 7.81 -5.22 -16.36
C THR A 134 7.09 -3.96 -15.90
N LEU A 135 5.91 -4.11 -15.28
CA LEU A 135 5.16 -3.00 -14.70
C LEU A 135 5.99 -2.24 -13.65
N LEU A 136 6.67 -2.95 -12.75
CA LEU A 136 7.52 -2.32 -11.75
C LEU A 136 8.66 -1.52 -12.37
N ALA A 137 9.30 -2.03 -13.42
CA ALA A 137 10.35 -1.31 -14.14
C ALA A 137 9.83 -0.03 -14.80
N GLU A 138 8.64 -0.10 -15.43
CA GLU A 138 7.95 1.04 -16.06
C GLU A 138 7.56 2.10 -15.02
N VAL A 139 6.83 1.70 -13.97
CA VAL A 139 6.30 2.62 -12.95
C VAL A 139 7.41 3.26 -12.14
N SER A 140 8.46 2.49 -11.85
CA SER A 140 9.62 3.05 -11.16
C SER A 140 10.40 4.00 -12.07
N LEU A 141 10.14 4.08 -13.39
CA LEU A 141 10.84 4.90 -14.40
C LEU A 141 12.33 4.57 -14.57
N ALA A 142 12.75 3.30 -14.51
CA ALA A 142 14.17 2.92 -14.51
C ALA A 142 14.96 3.52 -15.68
N PRO A 143 15.80 4.55 -15.47
CA PRO A 143 16.49 5.21 -16.57
C PRO A 143 17.62 4.33 -17.12
N SER A 144 18.04 4.63 -18.35
CA SER A 144 19.20 3.98 -18.96
C SER A 144 20.42 4.07 -18.05
N GLY A 145 21.06 2.93 -17.77
CA GLY A 145 22.23 2.85 -16.89
C GLY A 145 21.91 2.54 -15.42
N TRP A 146 20.65 2.63 -14.97
CA TRP A 146 20.26 2.24 -13.61
C TRP A 146 20.57 0.77 -13.33
N ALA A 147 20.19 -0.16 -14.22
CA ALA A 147 20.45 -1.59 -14.04
C ALA A 147 21.95 -1.90 -13.90
N ARG A 148 22.81 -1.17 -14.62
CA ARG A 148 24.27 -1.26 -14.48
C ARG A 148 24.75 -0.74 -13.14
N ALA A 149 24.18 0.36 -12.65
CA ALA A 149 24.51 0.92 -11.34
C ALA A 149 24.07 0.00 -10.19
N VAL A 150 22.89 -0.63 -10.30
CA VAL A 150 22.42 -1.66 -9.36
C VAL A 150 23.38 -2.85 -9.34
N THR A 151 23.76 -3.36 -10.52
CA THR A 151 24.71 -4.48 -10.63
C THR A 151 26.07 -4.12 -10.04
N ALA A 152 26.58 -2.92 -10.34
CA ALA A 152 27.86 -2.44 -9.79
C ALA A 152 27.80 -2.28 -8.26
N PHE A 153 26.69 -1.78 -7.73
CA PHE A 153 26.49 -1.72 -6.28
C PHE A 153 26.45 -3.12 -5.67
N ALA A 154 25.74 -4.07 -6.29
CA ALA A 154 25.64 -5.44 -5.78
C ALA A 154 27.01 -6.15 -5.72
N GLN A 155 27.92 -5.81 -6.64
CA GLN A 155 29.29 -6.34 -6.65
C GLN A 155 30.20 -5.68 -5.62
N ASP A 156 30.03 -4.38 -5.36
CA ASP A 156 30.86 -3.59 -4.43
C ASP A 156 30.00 -2.56 -3.66
N PRO A 157 29.29 -2.99 -2.59
CA PRO A 157 28.45 -2.10 -1.80
C PRO A 157 29.29 -1.08 -1.02
N SER A 158 29.14 0.20 -1.34
CA SER A 158 29.84 1.31 -0.69
C SER A 158 29.02 2.59 -0.74
N GLU A 159 29.34 3.57 0.09
CA GLU A 159 28.68 4.89 0.03
C GLU A 159 28.84 5.58 -1.33
N LEU A 160 29.93 5.27 -2.04
CA LEU A 160 30.18 5.82 -3.37
C LEU A 160 29.30 5.13 -4.43
N SER A 161 29.16 3.80 -4.39
CA SER A 161 28.23 3.09 -5.28
C SER A 161 26.77 3.43 -4.94
N TRP A 162 26.43 3.63 -3.66
CA TRP A 162 25.12 4.10 -3.22
C TRP A 162 24.78 5.48 -3.78
N ARG A 163 25.68 6.46 -3.62
CA ARG A 163 25.48 7.80 -4.19
C ARG A 163 25.35 7.78 -5.72
N ARG A 164 26.06 6.89 -6.41
CA ARG A 164 25.90 6.70 -7.86
C ARG A 164 24.51 6.15 -8.21
N LEU A 165 23.99 5.25 -7.38
CA LEU A 165 22.66 4.67 -7.54
C LEU A 165 21.55 5.71 -7.29
N GLN A 166 21.69 6.52 -6.23
CA GLN A 166 20.75 7.59 -5.89
C GLN A 166 20.59 8.64 -7.00
N ARG A 167 21.58 8.83 -7.90
CA ARG A 167 21.43 9.72 -9.08
C ARG A 167 20.30 9.32 -10.02
N PHE A 168 19.86 8.06 -9.96
CA PHE A 168 18.76 7.52 -10.78
C PHE A 168 17.41 7.49 -10.02
N THR A 169 17.36 8.18 -8.87
CA THR A 169 16.23 8.24 -7.95
C THR A 169 15.79 9.70 -7.80
N PRO A 170 15.09 10.26 -8.81
CA PRO A 170 14.59 11.64 -8.72
C PRO A 170 13.51 11.73 -7.64
N CYS A 171 13.35 12.92 -7.05
CA CYS A 171 12.52 13.14 -5.86
C CYS A 171 11.05 12.76 -6.08
N GLU A 172 10.54 12.92 -7.31
CA GLU A 172 9.14 12.71 -7.68
C GLU A 172 8.70 11.24 -7.57
N VAL A 173 9.64 10.30 -7.72
CA VAL A 173 9.40 8.85 -7.63
C VAL A 173 10.35 8.17 -6.65
N TYR A 174 10.87 8.94 -5.67
CA TYR A 174 11.92 8.47 -4.78
C TYR A 174 11.52 7.19 -4.05
N GLN A 175 10.32 7.16 -3.47
CA GLN A 175 9.83 6.03 -2.67
C GLN A 175 9.69 4.77 -3.53
N GLU A 176 9.03 4.86 -4.68
CA GLU A 176 8.83 3.75 -5.61
C GLU A 176 10.17 3.21 -6.12
N ARG A 177 11.08 4.11 -6.52
CA ARG A 177 12.40 3.74 -7.03
C ARG A 177 13.26 3.11 -5.95
N VAL A 178 13.33 3.68 -4.75
CA VAL A 178 14.12 3.11 -3.65
C VAL A 178 13.61 1.72 -3.37
N ARG A 179 12.30 1.56 -3.14
CA ARG A 179 11.70 0.26 -2.86
C ARG A 179 12.02 -0.80 -3.90
N TYR A 180 11.83 -0.47 -5.19
CA TYR A 180 12.16 -1.38 -6.28
C TYR A 180 13.66 -1.71 -6.32
N THR A 181 14.52 -0.72 -6.08
CA THR A 181 15.98 -0.89 -6.05
C THR A 181 16.41 -1.82 -4.92
N LEU A 182 15.92 -1.63 -3.69
CA LEU A 182 16.26 -2.49 -2.55
C LEU A 182 15.84 -3.94 -2.82
N ARG A 183 14.66 -4.16 -3.42
CA ARG A 183 14.22 -5.49 -3.85
C ARG A 183 15.22 -6.16 -4.80
N ILE A 184 15.60 -5.47 -5.88
CA ILE A 184 16.54 -6.04 -6.85
C ILE A 184 17.90 -6.33 -6.20
N LEU A 185 18.38 -5.46 -5.31
CA LEU A 185 19.63 -5.71 -4.58
C LEU A 185 19.58 -6.99 -3.75
N MET A 186 18.48 -7.23 -3.03
CA MET A 186 18.30 -8.48 -2.29
C MET A 186 18.22 -9.70 -3.23
N GLN A 187 17.55 -9.58 -4.38
CA GLN A 187 17.50 -10.64 -5.40
C GLN A 187 18.87 -10.95 -6.01
N LEU A 188 19.75 -9.96 -6.11
CA LEU A 188 21.13 -10.11 -6.55
C LEU A 188 22.07 -10.65 -5.44
N GLY A 189 21.53 -10.96 -4.26
CA GLY A 189 22.28 -11.58 -3.16
C GLY A 189 22.95 -10.58 -2.21
N VAL A 190 22.67 -9.27 -2.32
CA VAL A 190 23.11 -8.31 -1.31
C VAL A 190 22.37 -8.60 -0.01
N THR A 191 23.10 -8.73 1.10
CA THR A 191 22.50 -9.08 2.40
C THR A 191 21.56 -7.99 2.89
N ALA A 192 20.50 -8.38 3.59
CA ALA A 192 19.53 -7.45 4.14
C ALA A 192 20.16 -6.41 5.07
N GLU A 193 21.19 -6.79 5.86
CA GLU A 193 21.90 -5.83 6.73
C GLU A 193 22.65 -4.75 5.93
N VAL A 194 23.26 -5.11 4.78
CA VAL A 194 23.91 -4.14 3.88
C VAL A 194 22.86 -3.24 3.24
N VAL A 195 21.77 -3.81 2.72
CA VAL A 195 20.67 -3.05 2.14
C VAL A 195 20.07 -2.08 3.17
N PHE A 196 19.82 -2.55 4.39
CA PHE A 196 19.31 -1.76 5.51
C PHE A 196 20.24 -0.60 5.86
N HIS A 197 21.56 -0.85 5.94
CA HIS A 197 22.53 0.20 6.23
C HIS A 197 22.42 1.39 5.27
N PHE A 198 22.37 1.12 3.96
CA PHE A 198 22.30 2.16 2.93
C PHE A 198 20.91 2.78 2.80
N ALA A 199 19.85 1.98 2.90
CA ALA A 199 18.47 2.46 2.85
C ALA A 199 18.13 3.42 3.99
N THR A 200 18.81 3.29 5.13
CA THR A 200 18.52 4.08 6.33
C THR A 200 19.36 5.33 6.49
N LEU A 201 20.30 5.62 5.57
CA LEU A 201 21.22 6.75 5.68
C LEU A 201 20.50 8.09 5.91
N ASP A 202 19.38 8.30 5.21
CA ASP A 202 18.59 9.54 5.25
C ASP A 202 17.39 9.47 6.21
N GLY A 203 17.20 8.37 6.93
CA GLY A 203 16.08 8.15 7.85
C GLY A 203 15.45 6.77 7.70
N ALA A 204 14.41 6.49 8.49
CA ALA A 204 13.68 5.23 8.37
C ALA A 204 12.75 5.24 7.15
N THR A 205 12.85 4.20 6.33
CA THR A 205 11.91 3.94 5.22
C THR A 205 10.96 2.80 5.59
N PRO A 206 9.76 2.71 4.97
CA PRO A 206 8.86 1.58 5.15
C PRO A 206 9.54 0.22 4.93
N GLU A 207 10.44 0.15 3.95
CA GLU A 207 11.19 -1.07 3.62
C GLU A 207 12.17 -1.45 4.73
N ALA A 208 12.89 -0.48 5.29
CA ALA A 208 13.81 -0.73 6.40
C ALA A 208 13.07 -1.16 7.68
N ILE A 209 11.88 -0.60 7.91
CA ILE A 209 10.99 -1.03 9.00
C ILE A 209 10.56 -2.49 8.77
N GLY A 210 10.07 -2.80 7.56
CA GLY A 210 9.68 -4.16 7.18
C GLY A 210 10.81 -5.18 7.36
N MET A 211 12.03 -4.86 6.93
CA MET A 211 13.20 -5.74 7.12
C MET A 211 13.46 -6.08 8.59
N ALA A 212 13.26 -5.13 9.50
CA ALA A 212 13.42 -5.38 10.94
C ALA A 212 12.25 -6.20 11.51
N GLU A 213 11.02 -5.93 11.07
CA GLU A 213 9.81 -6.65 11.49
C GLU A 213 9.73 -8.08 10.94
N GLU A 214 10.36 -8.35 9.81
CA GLU A 214 10.51 -9.69 9.21
C GLU A 214 11.71 -10.47 9.77
N GLY A 215 12.51 -9.84 10.64
CA GLY A 215 13.71 -10.47 11.22
C GLY A 215 14.87 -10.65 10.24
N LEU A 216 14.86 -9.93 9.11
CA LEU A 216 15.92 -9.98 8.09
C LEU A 216 17.20 -9.23 8.54
N VAL A 217 17.06 -8.32 9.51
CA VAL A 217 18.15 -7.52 10.06
C VAL A 217 18.22 -7.73 11.56
N SER A 218 19.43 -7.93 12.09
CA SER A 218 19.61 -8.14 13.53
C SER A 218 19.27 -6.90 14.35
N ALA A 219 18.70 -7.10 15.54
CA ALA A 219 18.39 -6.01 16.47
C ALA A 219 19.59 -5.11 16.78
N ARG A 220 20.80 -5.68 16.78
CA ARG A 220 22.06 -4.94 16.97
C ARG A 220 22.29 -3.93 15.85
N VAL A 221 22.15 -4.34 14.59
CA VAL A 221 22.33 -3.45 13.43
C VAL A 221 21.31 -2.30 13.45
N VAL A 222 20.07 -2.59 13.86
CA VAL A 222 19.05 -1.55 14.03
C VAL A 222 19.39 -0.61 15.19
N GLU A 223 19.83 -1.15 16.34
CA GLU A 223 20.21 -0.37 17.52
C GLU A 223 21.38 0.59 17.24
N GLU A 224 22.34 0.20 16.39
CA GLU A 224 23.47 1.06 16.00
C GLU A 224 23.01 2.37 15.32
N ARG A 225 21.85 2.39 14.64
CA ARG A 225 21.26 3.62 14.08
C ARG A 225 20.82 4.61 15.18
N SER A 226 20.38 4.10 16.33
CA SER A 226 19.96 4.94 17.46
C SER A 226 21.10 5.78 18.03
N LEU A 227 22.35 5.30 17.93
CA LEU A 227 23.55 5.98 18.44
C LEU A 227 23.93 7.21 17.60
N ARG A 228 23.47 7.27 16.35
CA ARG A 228 23.82 8.32 15.39
C ARG A 228 22.67 9.27 15.09
N SER A 229 21.54 9.10 15.79
CA SER A 229 20.31 9.84 15.56
C SER A 229 20.11 10.92 16.61
N ASP A 230 19.28 11.91 16.28
CA ASP A 230 18.74 12.86 17.23
C ASP A 230 17.79 12.17 18.22
N THR A 231 17.24 12.94 19.17
CA THR A 231 16.35 12.39 20.21
C THR A 231 15.17 11.62 19.62
N GLU A 232 14.53 12.15 18.57
CA GLU A 232 13.39 11.51 17.92
C GLU A 232 13.78 10.21 17.21
N GLY A 233 14.81 10.26 16.35
CA GLY A 233 15.31 9.08 15.66
C GLY A 233 15.80 8.02 16.63
N ARG A 234 16.40 8.41 17.77
CA ARG A 234 16.85 7.46 18.79
C ARG A 234 15.70 6.62 19.35
N VAL A 235 14.56 7.22 19.65
CA VAL A 235 13.38 6.48 20.17
C VAL A 235 12.88 5.51 19.11
N LEU A 236 12.74 5.98 17.87
CA LEU A 236 12.31 5.17 16.73
C LEU A 236 13.21 3.94 16.54
N TRP A 237 14.53 4.11 16.47
CA TRP A 237 15.45 3.02 16.21
C TRP A 237 15.53 2.04 17.38
N LEU A 238 15.43 2.50 18.63
CA LEU A 238 15.36 1.60 19.80
C LEU A 238 14.07 0.79 19.80
N GLY A 239 12.94 1.41 19.45
CA GLY A 239 11.65 0.72 19.28
C GLY A 239 11.73 -0.34 18.18
N LEU A 240 12.26 0.01 17.02
CA LEU A 240 12.42 -0.92 15.89
C LEU A 240 13.40 -2.06 16.22
N ALA A 241 14.48 -1.78 16.92
CA ALA A 241 15.41 -2.81 17.39
C ALA A 241 14.72 -3.78 18.36
N ALA A 242 13.81 -3.30 19.20
CA ALA A 242 13.02 -4.16 20.07
C ALA A 242 12.08 -5.10 19.29
N ARG A 243 11.47 -4.62 18.19
CA ARG A 243 10.67 -5.44 17.27
C ARG A 243 11.52 -6.53 16.64
N ALA A 244 12.70 -6.17 16.10
CA ALA A 244 13.63 -7.14 15.53
C ALA A 244 14.09 -8.20 16.55
N ALA A 245 14.38 -7.79 17.79
CA ALA A 245 14.74 -8.73 18.86
C ALA A 245 13.59 -9.70 19.19
N CYS A 246 12.35 -9.19 19.18
CA CYS A 246 11.16 -10.00 19.45
C CYS A 246 10.98 -11.10 18.40
N VAL A 247 11.09 -10.73 17.12
CA VAL A 247 10.95 -11.65 15.99
C VAL A 247 12.08 -12.69 15.98
N ALA A 248 13.29 -12.30 16.38
CA ALA A 248 14.42 -13.22 16.56
C ALA A 248 14.33 -14.11 17.82
N GLY A 249 13.31 -13.93 18.67
CA GLY A 249 13.15 -14.69 19.92
C GLY A 249 14.08 -14.26 21.07
N ASP A 250 14.74 -13.11 20.97
CA ASP A 250 15.58 -12.56 22.04
C ASP A 250 14.75 -11.81 23.07
N HIS A 251 14.14 -12.56 24.00
CA HIS A 251 13.23 -12.01 25.01
C HIS A 251 13.87 -10.93 25.88
N LEU A 252 15.14 -11.13 26.30
CA LEU A 252 15.84 -10.18 27.16
C LEU A 252 16.24 -8.94 26.38
N GLY A 253 16.71 -9.10 25.14
CA GLY A 253 16.97 -8.01 24.21
C GLY A 253 15.74 -7.15 23.97
N THR A 254 14.59 -7.76 23.69
CA THR A 254 13.31 -7.05 23.51
C THR A 254 12.97 -6.18 24.72
N ILE A 255 13.04 -6.73 25.93
CA ILE A 255 12.71 -5.99 27.16
C ILE A 255 13.70 -4.85 27.40
N ARG A 256 15.00 -5.10 27.21
CA ARG A 256 16.06 -4.09 27.36
C ARG A 256 15.83 -2.93 26.40
N LEU A 257 15.57 -3.23 25.12
CA LEU A 257 15.38 -2.24 24.06
C LEU A 257 14.09 -1.45 24.24
N LEU A 258 12.97 -2.10 24.60
CA LEU A 258 11.73 -1.39 24.93
C LEU A 258 11.95 -0.43 26.10
N ARG A 259 12.59 -0.87 27.18
CA ARG A 259 12.91 0.02 28.32
C ARG A 259 13.77 1.21 27.88
N ALA A 260 14.75 0.98 27.02
CA ALA A 260 15.58 2.05 26.48
C ALA A 260 14.77 3.03 25.62
N ALA A 261 13.84 2.55 24.79
CA ALA A 261 12.96 3.39 24.00
C ALA A 261 12.03 4.25 24.88
N TYR A 262 11.39 3.66 25.90
CA TYR A 262 10.57 4.40 26.88
C TYR A 262 11.37 5.40 27.72
N ALA A 263 12.63 5.10 28.03
CA ALA A 263 13.50 6.05 28.72
C ALA A 263 13.87 7.23 27.80
N ALA A 264 14.14 6.94 26.52
CA ALA A 264 14.50 7.94 25.51
C ALA A 264 13.30 8.79 25.06
N SER A 265 12.06 8.32 25.22
CA SER A 265 10.86 9.03 24.76
C SER A 265 10.50 10.27 25.59
N ARG A 266 11.19 10.50 26.71
CA ARG A 266 10.99 11.71 27.54
C ARG A 266 11.38 12.96 26.76
N GLY A 267 10.38 13.65 26.21
CA GLY A 267 10.57 14.84 25.38
C GLY A 267 10.63 14.56 23.89
N SER A 268 10.27 13.34 23.46
CA SER A 268 10.06 12.98 22.05
C SER A 268 8.57 12.97 21.73
N CYS A 269 8.22 13.30 20.49
CA CYS A 269 6.87 13.16 19.95
C CYS A 269 6.55 11.72 19.50
N TYR A 270 7.56 10.85 19.42
CA TYR A 270 7.40 9.45 19.08
C TYR A 270 6.94 8.63 20.29
N ASP A 271 5.83 7.90 20.12
CA ASP A 271 5.23 7.08 21.16
C ASP A 271 5.70 5.60 21.08
N PRO A 272 6.53 5.13 22.04
CA PRO A 272 7.01 3.75 22.08
C PRO A 272 5.91 2.73 22.38
N ALA A 273 4.68 3.15 22.71
CA ALA A 273 3.54 2.25 22.84
C ALA A 273 3.22 1.51 21.53
N ARG A 274 3.55 2.11 20.37
CA ARG A 274 3.41 1.44 19.06
C ARG A 274 4.32 0.22 18.94
N ASP A 275 5.56 0.33 19.41
CA ASP A 275 6.51 -0.78 19.40
C ASP A 275 6.10 -1.88 20.38
N LEU A 276 5.59 -1.48 21.55
CA LEU A 276 5.04 -2.43 22.51
C LEU A 276 3.81 -3.18 21.95
N ALA A 277 2.93 -2.51 21.22
CA ALA A 277 1.79 -3.17 20.56
C ALA A 277 2.27 -4.24 19.58
N PHE A 278 3.21 -3.91 18.69
CA PHE A 278 3.82 -4.89 17.79
C PHE A 278 4.42 -6.08 18.55
N VAL A 279 5.21 -5.81 19.59
CA VAL A 279 5.85 -6.86 20.40
C VAL A 279 4.80 -7.77 21.03
N ARG A 280 3.66 -7.25 21.51
CA ARG A 280 2.60 -8.10 22.07
C ARG A 280 1.98 -9.04 21.05
N ASP A 281 1.73 -8.52 19.86
CA ASP A 281 1.12 -9.29 18.77
C ASP A 281 2.03 -10.47 18.36
N HIS A 282 3.35 -10.30 18.49
CA HIS A 282 4.35 -11.31 18.11
C HIS A 282 4.96 -12.08 19.29
N ALA A 283 4.72 -11.67 20.53
CA ALA A 283 5.31 -12.29 21.71
C ALA A 283 4.69 -13.66 22.01
N ASP A 284 5.55 -14.66 22.22
CA ASP A 284 5.17 -15.94 22.78
C ASP A 284 4.73 -15.84 24.27
N ALA A 285 4.26 -16.95 24.83
CA ALA A 285 3.77 -16.99 26.20
C ALA A 285 4.84 -16.61 27.24
N CYS A 286 6.11 -16.94 26.98
CA CYS A 286 7.23 -16.64 27.86
C CYS A 286 7.52 -15.15 27.86
N LEU A 287 7.68 -14.54 26.69
CA LEU A 287 7.91 -13.11 26.54
C LEU A 287 6.73 -12.30 27.12
N ARG A 288 5.49 -12.73 26.91
CA ARG A 288 4.31 -12.07 27.53
C ARG A 288 4.34 -12.11 29.07
N ALA A 289 4.86 -13.17 29.67
CA ALA A 289 5.03 -13.24 31.12
C ALA A 289 6.15 -12.32 31.59
N LEU A 290 7.28 -12.29 30.87
CA LEU A 290 8.40 -11.41 31.18
C LEU A 290 8.03 -9.92 31.02
N LEU A 291 7.25 -9.56 30.00
CA LEU A 291 6.75 -8.19 29.80
C LEU A 291 5.86 -7.73 30.96
N ARG A 292 4.96 -8.59 31.45
CA ARG A 292 4.15 -8.32 32.65
C ARG A 292 5.02 -8.07 33.87
N ASN A 293 5.97 -8.96 34.12
CA ASN A 293 6.90 -8.85 35.24
C ASN A 293 7.79 -7.60 35.13
N ALA A 294 8.09 -7.18 33.91
CA ALA A 294 8.86 -5.98 33.63
C ALA A 294 8.06 -4.67 33.76
N GLY A 295 6.73 -4.75 33.99
CA GLY A 295 5.84 -3.62 34.22
C GLY A 295 5.19 -3.04 32.95
N PHE A 296 5.22 -3.75 31.82
CA PHE A 296 4.61 -3.27 30.58
C PHE A 296 3.07 -3.51 30.59
N PRO A 297 2.27 -2.54 30.12
CA PRO A 297 0.81 -2.56 30.29
C PRO A 297 0.07 -3.54 29.35
N MET A 298 -0.20 -4.80 29.70
CA MET A 298 -0.66 -5.82 28.72
C MET A 298 -2.14 -5.79 28.25
N HIS A 299 -2.89 -4.71 28.47
CA HIS A 299 -4.29 -4.59 28.07
C HIS A 299 -4.46 -4.14 26.62
#